data_AF-A0A7W5EQ11-F1
#
_entry.id   AF-A0A7W5EQ11-F1
#
_cell.length_a   1.000
_cell.length_b   1.000
_cell.length_c   1.000
_cell.angle_alpha   90.00
_cell.angle_beta   90.00
_cell.angle_gamma   90.00
#
_symmetry.space_group_name_H-M   'P 1'
#
loop_
_entity.id
_entity.type
_entity.pdbx_description
1 polymer ?
#
loop_
_entity_poly.entity_id
_entity_poly.type
_entity_poly.pdbx_seq_one_letter_code
_entity_poly.pdbx_strand_id
1 'polypeptide(L)'
;MLGPRSCRHLLVVLSLTLLTGCAASGGGPEPVEDYFARDLPGLDRGPRMSPVDNPILAARGLRNPPPSLIRRALLAQHRRWLGTPYRLGGTTRRGIDCSALVQHVFADTFRLELPRTTLQQVYEGEPVAREALRPGDLVFFRPPGVNRHVGIYVGEGRFLHASTSRGVKLSSLDNRYWRRHYWQARRPLDTVHLARRLDARLLARGEG
;
A
#
# COMPACT_ATOMS: atom_id res chain seq x y z
N MET A 1 26.85 42.28 -43.63
CA MET A 1 26.29 41.67 -44.86
C MET A 1 24.80 41.48 -44.66
N LEU A 2 24.00 42.35 -45.28
CA LEU A 2 22.54 42.35 -45.19
C LEU A 2 21.93 41.73 -46.45
N GLY A 3 20.99 40.80 -46.22
CA GLY A 3 19.83 40.51 -47.07
C GLY A 3 20.00 39.49 -48.22
N PRO A 4 18.91 38.96 -48.80
CA PRO A 4 17.51 39.04 -48.35
C PRO A 4 16.77 37.68 -48.32
N ARG A 5 15.62 37.72 -47.64
CA ARG A 5 14.54 36.73 -47.70
C ARG A 5 13.76 36.87 -49.01
N SER A 6 13.04 35.80 -49.34
CA SER A 6 11.84 35.72 -50.19
C SER A 6 12.06 35.04 -51.54
N CYS A 7 11.39 33.91 -51.75
CA CYS A 7 10.76 33.66 -53.05
C CYS A 7 9.46 32.88 -52.85
N ARG A 8 8.35 33.58 -53.11
CA ARG A 8 7.00 33.04 -53.29
C ARG A 8 6.98 32.34 -54.64
N HIS A 9 6.61 31.07 -54.73
CA HIS A 9 5.97 30.54 -55.94
C HIS A 9 4.89 29.53 -55.58
N LEU A 10 3.66 30.05 -55.61
CA LEU A 10 2.43 29.34 -55.86
C LEU A 10 2.50 28.77 -57.28
N LEU A 11 2.39 27.45 -57.45
CA LEU A 11 2.07 26.82 -58.72
C LEU A 11 1.14 25.63 -58.45
N VAL A 12 -0.12 25.85 -58.82
CA VAL A 12 -1.18 24.85 -58.94
C VAL A 12 -0.89 24.03 -60.19
N VAL A 13 -0.75 22.71 -60.06
CA VAL A 13 -0.98 21.78 -61.18
C VAL A 13 -1.89 20.66 -60.66
N LEU A 14 -3.11 20.70 -61.20
CA LEU A 14 -4.14 19.69 -61.09
C LEU A 14 -3.80 18.56 -62.08
N SER A 15 -3.50 17.37 -61.59
CA SER A 15 -3.45 16.15 -62.41
C SER A 15 -4.14 15.01 -61.68
N LEU A 16 -5.38 14.77 -62.10
CA LEU A 16 -6.24 13.66 -61.73
C LEU A 16 -5.71 12.39 -62.41
N THR A 17 -5.17 11.45 -61.64
CA THR A 17 -4.96 10.07 -62.07
C THR A 17 -5.68 9.12 -61.13
N LEU A 18 -6.79 8.58 -61.63
CA LEU A 18 -7.49 7.43 -61.04
C LEU A 18 -6.63 6.17 -61.26
N LEU A 19 -6.15 5.58 -60.17
CA LEU A 19 -5.70 4.19 -60.15
C LEU A 19 -6.32 3.48 -58.95
N THR A 20 -7.33 2.68 -59.27
CA THR A 20 -7.92 1.58 -58.49
C THR A 20 -6.85 0.62 -57.95
N GLY A 21 -6.96 0.21 -56.68
CA GLY A 21 -6.13 -0.87 -56.12
C GLY A 21 -6.41 -1.24 -54.67
N CYS A 22 -7.28 -2.24 -54.50
CA CYS A 22 -7.52 -3.20 -53.39
C CYS A 22 -7.20 -2.87 -51.92
N ALA A 23 -8.25 -3.01 -51.09
CA ALA A 23 -8.20 -3.02 -49.63
C ALA A 23 -7.54 -4.31 -49.10
N ALA A 24 -6.54 -4.14 -48.23
CA ALA A 24 -6.04 -5.20 -47.36
C ALA A 24 -6.34 -4.79 -45.91
N SER A 25 -7.33 -5.44 -45.33
CA SER A 25 -7.68 -5.36 -43.92
C SER A 25 -6.58 -6.02 -43.08
N GLY A 26 -5.72 -5.19 -42.46
CA GLY A 26 -4.82 -5.65 -41.40
C GLY A 26 -5.65 -6.08 -40.19
N GLY A 27 -5.58 -7.37 -39.87
CA GLY A 27 -6.29 -8.00 -38.77
C GLY A 27 -6.00 -7.32 -37.43
N GLY A 28 -7.07 -6.92 -36.75
CA GLY A 28 -7.02 -6.77 -35.30
C GLY A 28 -6.75 -8.14 -34.66
N PRO A 29 -6.21 -8.19 -33.44
CA PRO A 29 -6.10 -9.44 -32.72
C PRO A 29 -7.50 -10.05 -32.58
N GLU A 30 -7.66 -11.27 -33.11
CA GLU A 30 -8.81 -12.13 -32.88
C GLU A 30 -9.18 -12.09 -31.39
N PRO A 31 -10.47 -11.94 -31.02
CA PRO A 31 -10.86 -12.17 -29.65
C PRO A 31 -10.45 -13.61 -29.31
N VAL A 32 -9.58 -13.76 -28.32
CA VAL A 32 -9.33 -15.06 -27.69
C VAL A 32 -10.70 -15.62 -27.33
N GLU A 33 -11.17 -16.61 -28.10
CA GLU A 33 -12.37 -17.35 -27.76
C GLU A 33 -12.20 -17.80 -26.31
N ASP A 34 -13.06 -17.27 -25.45
CA ASP A 34 -13.02 -17.47 -24.03
C ASP A 34 -13.27 -18.97 -23.80
N TYR A 35 -12.19 -19.73 -23.62
CA TYR A 35 -12.22 -21.17 -23.42
C TYR A 35 -13.14 -21.56 -22.24
N PHE A 36 -13.41 -20.62 -21.34
CA PHE A 36 -14.34 -20.75 -20.21
C PHE A 36 -15.83 -20.52 -20.56
N ALA A 37 -16.14 -20.09 -21.78
CA ALA A 37 -17.50 -19.84 -22.27
C ALA A 37 -18.11 -21.02 -23.04
N ARG A 38 -17.37 -22.11 -23.27
CA ARG A 38 -17.96 -23.33 -23.85
C ARG A 38 -18.72 -24.10 -22.77
N ASP A 39 -20.04 -24.17 -22.93
CA ASP A 39 -20.90 -25.07 -22.16
C ASP A 39 -20.53 -26.52 -22.49
N LEU A 40 -19.72 -27.15 -21.62
CA LEU A 40 -19.47 -28.58 -21.64
C LEU A 40 -20.75 -29.32 -21.20
N PRO A 41 -21.37 -30.14 -22.06
CA PRO A 41 -22.57 -30.89 -21.68
C PRO A 41 -22.18 -31.97 -20.67
N GLY A 42 -22.79 -31.94 -19.47
CA GLY A 42 -22.67 -33.03 -18.48
C GLY A 42 -22.09 -32.67 -17.11
N LEU A 43 -21.80 -31.40 -16.81
CA LEU A 43 -21.40 -30.98 -15.47
C LEU A 43 -22.59 -30.32 -14.74
N ASP A 44 -23.09 -31.03 -13.73
CA ASP A 44 -24.13 -30.56 -12.83
C ASP A 44 -23.65 -29.28 -12.12
N ARG A 45 -24.22 -28.13 -12.50
CA ARG A 45 -23.89 -26.84 -11.91
C ARG A 45 -24.61 -26.74 -10.56
N GLY A 46 -23.96 -27.26 -9.54
CA GLY A 46 -24.30 -26.94 -8.15
C GLY A 46 -24.44 -25.42 -7.93
N PRO A 47 -25.15 -24.98 -6.89
CA PRO A 47 -25.56 -23.60 -6.72
C PRO A 47 -24.37 -22.64 -6.88
N ARG A 48 -24.46 -21.79 -7.90
CA ARG A 48 -23.53 -20.69 -8.15
C ARG A 48 -23.55 -19.79 -6.93
N MET A 49 -22.60 -19.96 -6.02
CA MET A 49 -22.31 -18.90 -5.05
C MET A 49 -21.94 -17.65 -5.83
N SER A 50 -22.63 -16.56 -5.52
CA SER A 50 -22.44 -15.27 -6.16
C SER A 50 -20.97 -14.83 -6.02
N PRO A 51 -20.33 -14.24 -7.05
CA PRO A 51 -18.97 -13.70 -6.95
C PRO A 51 -18.76 -12.64 -5.84
N VAL A 52 -19.85 -12.21 -5.19
CA VAL A 52 -19.88 -11.20 -4.13
C VAL A 52 -19.21 -11.68 -2.84
N ASP A 53 -19.08 -13.00 -2.62
CA ASP A 53 -18.51 -13.55 -1.38
C ASP A 53 -17.00 -13.86 -1.48
N ASN A 54 -16.34 -13.47 -2.58
CA ASN A 54 -14.89 -13.63 -2.71
C ASN A 54 -14.14 -12.33 -2.34
N PRO A 55 -13.63 -12.20 -1.11
CA PRO A 55 -12.93 -11.00 -0.66
C PRO A 55 -11.65 -10.72 -1.46
N ILE A 56 -11.07 -11.72 -2.15
CA ILE A 56 -9.89 -11.56 -3.00
C ILE A 56 -10.25 -10.87 -4.32
N LEU A 57 -11.40 -11.19 -4.91
CA LEU A 57 -11.89 -10.52 -6.13
C LEU A 57 -12.36 -9.09 -5.81
N ALA A 58 -13.03 -8.88 -4.67
CA ALA A 58 -13.37 -7.54 -4.20
C ALA A 58 -12.12 -6.68 -3.95
N ALA A 59 -11.10 -7.22 -3.27
CA ALA A 59 -9.85 -6.49 -3.01
C ALA A 59 -9.09 -6.09 -4.28
N ARG A 60 -9.09 -6.94 -5.33
CA ARG A 60 -8.47 -6.62 -6.63
C ARG A 60 -9.28 -5.64 -7.48
N GLY A 61 -10.60 -5.60 -7.33
CA GLY A 61 -11.50 -4.69 -8.06
C GLY A 61 -11.65 -3.29 -7.45
N LEU A 62 -11.16 -3.08 -6.22
CA LEU A 62 -11.27 -1.80 -5.53
C LEU A 62 -10.24 -0.80 -6.08
N ARG A 63 -10.67 0.03 -7.03
CA ARG A 63 -9.94 1.26 -7.42
C ARG A 63 -9.52 2.10 -6.21
N ASN A 64 -10.32 2.05 -5.13
CA ASN A 64 -10.03 2.59 -3.80
C ASN A 64 -10.32 1.55 -2.70
N PRO A 65 -9.29 0.91 -2.10
CA PRO A 65 -9.49 -0.01 -1.00
C PRO A 65 -9.99 0.72 0.27
N PRO A 66 -10.90 0.13 1.06
CA PRO A 66 -11.42 0.79 2.25
C PRO A 66 -10.31 1.00 3.28
N PRO A 67 -10.19 2.19 3.91
CA PRO A 67 -9.17 2.46 4.94
C PRO A 67 -9.18 1.48 6.12
N SER A 68 -10.33 0.86 6.39
CA SER A 68 -10.50 -0.18 7.42
C SER A 68 -9.65 -1.43 7.17
N LEU A 69 -9.26 -1.69 5.91
CA LEU A 69 -8.48 -2.86 5.53
C LEU A 69 -7.07 -2.83 6.12
N ILE A 70 -6.40 -1.67 6.02
CA ILE A 70 -5.07 -1.47 6.61
C ILE A 70 -5.15 -1.63 8.12
N ARG A 71 -6.15 -1.00 8.76
CA ARG A 71 -6.35 -1.13 10.20
C ARG A 71 -6.52 -2.59 10.62
N ARG A 72 -7.35 -3.38 9.93
CA ARG A 72 -7.52 -4.81 10.20
C ARG A 72 -6.20 -5.58 10.10
N ALA A 73 -5.42 -5.33 9.04
CA ALA A 73 -4.13 -5.98 8.84
C ALA A 73 -3.12 -5.64 9.96
N LEU A 74 -3.05 -4.37 10.37
CA LEU A 74 -2.21 -3.94 11.49
C LEU A 74 -2.65 -4.57 12.82
N LEU A 75 -3.97 -4.72 13.05
CA LEU A 75 -4.48 -5.40 14.24
C LEU A 75 -4.17 -6.90 14.23
N ALA A 76 -4.16 -7.55 13.07
CA ALA A 76 -3.71 -8.94 12.93
C ALA A 76 -2.21 -9.06 13.29
N GLN A 77 -1.38 -8.11 12.83
CA GLN A 77 0.02 -8.06 13.22
C GLN A 77 0.22 -7.77 14.72
N HIS A 78 -0.58 -6.89 15.30
CA HIS A 78 -0.59 -6.69 16.74
C HIS A 78 -0.86 -8.00 17.48
N ARG A 79 -1.91 -8.76 17.10
CA ARG A 79 -2.21 -10.07 17.71
C ARG A 79 -1.04 -11.05 17.57
N ARG A 80 -0.39 -11.06 16.41
CA ARG A 80 0.82 -11.85 16.20
C ARG A 80 1.87 -11.47 17.24
N TRP A 81 2.26 -10.21 17.34
CA TRP A 81 3.42 -9.77 18.13
C TRP A 81 3.15 -9.48 19.61
N LEU A 82 1.88 -9.39 20.03
CA LEU A 82 1.43 -9.03 21.37
C LEU A 82 2.27 -9.72 22.45
N GLY A 83 2.75 -8.93 23.41
CA GLY A 83 3.50 -9.43 24.57
C GLY A 83 4.96 -9.77 24.31
N THR A 84 5.44 -9.73 23.05
CA THR A 84 6.87 -9.92 22.76
C THR A 84 7.71 -8.91 23.55
N PRO A 85 8.69 -9.33 24.38
CA PRO A 85 9.46 -8.41 25.21
C PRO A 85 10.25 -7.39 24.39
N TYR A 86 10.49 -6.22 24.97
CA TYR A 86 11.37 -5.25 24.35
C TYR A 86 12.83 -5.68 24.52
N ARG A 87 13.61 -5.63 23.43
CA ARG A 87 15.06 -5.78 23.47
C ARG A 87 15.69 -4.89 22.41
N LEU A 88 16.53 -3.94 22.84
CA LEU A 88 17.26 -3.07 21.91
C LEU A 88 18.11 -3.92 20.94
N GLY A 89 18.00 -3.64 19.64
CA GLY A 89 18.65 -4.44 18.59
C GLY A 89 17.92 -5.74 18.24
N GLY A 90 16.95 -6.16 19.05
CA GLY A 90 16.20 -7.40 18.86
C GLY A 90 15.28 -7.36 17.64
N THR A 91 15.15 -8.50 16.97
CA THR A 91 14.37 -8.69 15.73
C THR A 91 13.52 -9.97 15.77
N THR A 92 13.29 -10.55 16.96
CA THR A 92 12.66 -11.88 17.08
C THR A 92 11.53 -11.91 18.11
N ARG A 93 10.78 -13.02 18.16
CA ARG A 93 9.74 -13.23 19.19
C ARG A 93 10.26 -13.35 20.63
N ARG A 94 11.57 -13.53 20.82
CA ARG A 94 12.19 -13.53 22.16
C ARG A 94 12.56 -12.13 22.62
N GLY A 95 12.51 -11.13 21.73
CA GLY A 95 12.89 -9.77 22.02
C GLY A 95 12.97 -8.94 20.74
N ILE A 96 12.25 -7.82 20.73
CA ILE A 96 12.19 -6.91 19.58
C ILE A 96 12.28 -5.44 20.02
N ASP A 97 12.92 -4.60 19.23
CA ASP A 97 12.88 -3.15 19.45
C ASP A 97 11.80 -2.44 18.63
N CYS A 98 11.65 -1.13 18.87
CA CYS A 98 10.59 -0.34 18.27
C CYS A 98 10.70 -0.27 16.74
N SER A 99 11.90 -0.04 16.19
CA SER A 99 12.10 0.12 14.75
C SER A 99 12.11 -1.21 14.02
N ALA A 100 12.60 -2.30 14.65
CA ALA A 100 12.49 -3.65 14.13
C ALA A 100 11.03 -4.10 14.04
N LEU A 101 10.20 -3.79 15.05
CA LEU A 101 8.76 -4.10 14.98
C LEU A 101 8.12 -3.42 13.77
N VAL A 102 8.44 -2.13 13.56
CA VAL A 102 7.95 -1.38 12.39
C VAL A 102 8.41 -2.05 11.09
N GLN A 103 9.69 -2.36 10.97
CA GLN A 103 10.27 -3.02 9.79
C GLN A 103 9.56 -4.36 9.49
N HIS A 104 9.42 -5.23 10.48
CA HIS A 104 8.74 -6.53 10.31
C HIS A 104 7.27 -6.37 9.92
N VAL A 105 6.54 -5.47 10.57
CA VAL A 105 5.12 -5.27 10.25
C VAL A 105 4.96 -4.78 8.82
N PHE A 106 5.81 -3.86 8.36
CA PHE A 106 5.71 -3.32 7.00
C PHE A 106 6.17 -4.31 5.93
N ALA A 107 7.26 -5.04 6.17
CA ALA A 107 7.73 -6.09 5.27
C ALA A 107 6.69 -7.21 5.13
N ASP A 108 6.22 -7.77 6.25
CA ASP A 108 5.27 -8.89 6.27
C ASP A 108 3.90 -8.52 5.66
N THR A 109 3.44 -7.29 5.90
CA THR A 109 2.04 -6.91 5.61
C THR A 109 1.90 -6.19 4.28
N PHE A 110 2.84 -5.31 3.95
CA PHE A 110 2.77 -4.40 2.81
C PHE A 110 3.92 -4.57 1.83
N ARG A 111 4.82 -5.55 2.04
CA ARG A 111 6.01 -5.78 1.20
C ARG A 111 6.79 -4.48 0.99
N LEU A 112 6.91 -3.70 2.07
CA LEU A 112 7.61 -2.43 2.09
C LEU A 112 8.78 -2.55 3.05
N GLU A 113 9.98 -2.50 2.50
CA GLU A 113 11.21 -2.48 3.27
C GLU A 113 11.42 -1.09 3.85
N LEU A 114 11.52 -1.01 5.18
CA LEU A 114 11.87 0.20 5.89
C LEU A 114 13.28 0.07 6.49
N PRO A 115 14.02 1.18 6.67
CA PRO A 115 15.32 1.16 7.32
C PRO A 115 15.26 0.55 8.73
N ARG A 116 16.38 0.01 9.20
CA ARG A 116 16.45 -0.70 10.48
C ARG A 116 16.26 0.20 11.70
N THR A 117 16.68 1.47 11.62
CA THR A 117 16.80 2.35 12.79
C THR A 117 15.73 3.44 12.81
N THR A 118 15.27 3.82 14.01
CA THR A 118 14.33 4.94 14.20
C THR A 118 14.86 6.24 13.58
N LEU A 119 16.17 6.48 13.64
CA LEU A 119 16.81 7.68 13.09
C LEU A 119 16.78 7.75 11.56
N GLN A 120 16.69 6.60 10.88
CA GLN A 120 16.50 6.56 9.43
C GLN A 120 15.01 6.61 9.07
N GLN A 121 14.18 5.82 9.77
CA GLN A 121 12.73 5.76 9.54
C GLN A 121 12.03 7.13 9.65
N VAL A 122 12.60 8.07 10.42
CA VAL A 122 12.07 9.42 10.60
C VAL A 122 12.08 10.28 9.33
N TYR A 123 12.82 9.87 8.31
CA TYR A 123 12.92 10.53 7.00
C TYR A 123 12.16 9.79 5.90
N GLU A 124 11.50 8.67 6.21
CA GLU A 124 10.79 7.87 5.21
C GLU A 124 9.44 8.48 4.86
N GLY A 125 9.26 8.76 3.56
CA GLY A 125 8.05 9.35 3.02
C GLY A 125 7.74 10.76 3.54
N GLU A 126 6.48 11.14 3.44
CA GLU A 126 6.07 12.53 3.62
C GLU A 126 5.73 12.87 5.08
N PRO A 127 6.02 14.09 5.56
CA PRO A 127 5.54 14.58 6.85
C PRO A 127 4.01 14.59 6.92
N VAL A 128 3.45 14.25 8.09
CA VAL A 128 1.99 14.26 8.30
C VAL A 128 1.65 15.05 9.58
N ALA A 129 0.66 15.93 9.48
CA ALA A 129 0.07 16.60 10.65
C ALA A 129 -0.66 15.58 11.52
N ARG A 130 -0.66 15.77 12.84
CA ARG A 130 -1.26 14.80 13.78
C ARG A 130 -2.75 14.57 13.51
N GLU A 131 -3.45 15.59 13.07
CA GLU A 131 -4.88 15.61 12.77
C GLU A 131 -5.19 14.87 11.46
N ALA A 132 -4.19 14.71 10.58
CA ALA A 132 -4.29 14.04 9.29
C ALA A 132 -3.79 12.59 9.32
N LEU A 133 -3.55 12.03 10.52
CA LEU A 133 -3.06 10.68 10.71
C LEU A 133 -4.04 9.63 10.16
N ARG A 134 -3.50 8.67 9.42
CA ARG A 134 -4.22 7.54 8.82
C ARG A 134 -3.56 6.22 9.22
N PRO A 135 -4.33 5.11 9.35
CA PRO A 135 -3.74 3.81 9.62
C PRO A 135 -2.58 3.49 8.68
N GLY A 136 -1.44 3.09 9.24
CA GLY A 136 -0.19 2.89 8.51
C GLY A 136 0.79 4.07 8.57
N ASP A 137 0.41 5.23 9.10
CA ASP A 137 1.38 6.30 9.35
C ASP A 137 2.31 5.93 10.51
N LEU A 138 3.57 6.34 10.44
CA LEU A 138 4.55 6.19 11.49
C LEU A 138 4.49 7.39 12.44
N VAL A 139 4.37 7.14 13.74
CA VAL A 139 4.39 8.16 14.79
C VAL A 139 5.70 8.07 15.56
N PHE A 140 6.37 9.21 15.70
CA PHE A 140 7.68 9.32 16.34
C PHE A 140 7.58 10.11 17.64
N PHE A 141 8.38 9.68 18.61
CA PHE A 141 8.42 10.28 19.94
C PHE A 141 9.86 10.52 20.38
N ARG A 142 10.02 11.51 21.27
CA ARG A 142 11.26 11.83 21.97
C ARG A 142 11.07 11.66 23.49
N PRO A 143 11.09 10.41 24.00
CA PRO A 143 11.20 10.16 25.43
C PRO A 143 12.43 10.87 26.04
N PRO A 144 12.51 10.99 27.38
CA PRO A 144 13.66 11.60 28.04
C PRO A 144 15.00 10.96 27.62
N GLY A 145 16.04 11.79 27.51
CA GLY A 145 17.39 11.39 27.09
C GLY A 145 17.60 11.37 25.58
N VAL A 146 18.53 10.53 25.12
CA VAL A 146 18.86 10.37 23.69
C VAL A 146 17.92 9.42 22.95
N ASN A 147 16.94 8.86 23.65
CA ASN A 147 16.06 7.84 23.10
C ASN A 147 15.15 8.41 22.00
N ARG A 148 14.94 7.59 20.97
CA ARG A 148 13.96 7.84 19.91
C ARG A 148 13.05 6.63 19.83
N HIS A 149 11.76 6.87 19.78
CA HIS A 149 10.76 5.81 19.77
C HIS A 149 9.85 5.96 18.55
N VAL A 150 9.46 4.84 17.97
CA VAL A 150 8.54 4.79 16.82
C VAL A 150 7.41 3.80 17.09
N GLY A 151 6.27 4.08 16.48
CA GLY A 151 5.15 3.17 16.40
C GLY A 151 4.34 3.38 15.13
N ILE A 152 3.41 2.47 14.87
CA ILE A 152 2.54 2.48 13.70
C ILE A 152 1.16 2.93 14.15
N TYR A 153 0.65 4.03 13.61
CA TYR A 153 -0.71 4.47 13.88
C TYR A 153 -1.71 3.46 13.29
N VAL A 154 -2.66 3.01 14.11
CA VAL A 154 -3.67 2.01 13.72
C VAL A 154 -5.07 2.61 13.57
N GLY A 155 -5.21 3.93 13.76
CA GLY A 155 -6.51 4.62 13.80
C GLY A 155 -7.04 4.81 15.23
N GLU A 156 -8.10 5.61 15.34
CA GLU A 156 -8.80 5.89 16.61
C GLU A 156 -7.87 6.38 17.73
N GLY A 157 -6.88 7.22 17.40
CA GLY A 157 -5.95 7.75 18.39
C GLY A 157 -5.01 6.69 18.99
N ARG A 158 -4.90 5.50 18.39
CA ARG A 158 -4.06 4.39 18.89
C ARG A 158 -2.90 4.06 17.96
N PHE A 159 -1.82 3.54 18.54
CA PHE A 159 -0.65 3.10 17.80
C PHE A 159 -0.05 1.81 18.36
N LEU A 160 0.48 0.98 17.47
CA LEU A 160 1.19 -0.26 17.73
C LEU A 160 2.69 0.03 17.91
N HIS A 161 3.29 -0.48 18.98
CA HIS A 161 4.71 -0.26 19.26
C HIS A 161 5.27 -1.31 20.23
N ALA A 162 6.60 -1.42 20.29
CA ALA A 162 7.32 -2.21 21.30
C ALA A 162 7.61 -1.32 22.52
N SER A 163 6.84 -1.46 23.60
CA SER A 163 7.06 -0.73 24.85
C SER A 163 8.23 -1.32 25.63
N THR A 164 9.15 -0.48 26.09
CA THR A 164 10.31 -0.90 26.91
C THR A 164 9.93 -1.67 28.16
N SER A 165 8.79 -1.36 28.78
CA SER A 165 8.34 -1.99 30.03
C SER A 165 7.28 -3.07 29.87
N ARG A 166 6.53 -3.07 28.76
CA ARG A 166 5.37 -3.97 28.57
C ARG A 166 5.42 -4.77 27.27
N GLY A 167 6.53 -4.75 26.56
CA GLY A 167 6.68 -5.41 25.27
C GLY A 167 5.75 -4.82 24.20
N VAL A 168 5.48 -5.59 23.16
CA VAL A 168 4.61 -5.16 22.05
C VAL A 168 3.16 -5.02 22.50
N LYS A 169 2.58 -3.83 22.28
CA LYS A 169 1.21 -3.48 22.66
C LYS A 169 0.63 -2.35 21.81
N LEU A 170 -0.66 -2.09 22.00
CA LEU A 170 -1.32 -0.84 21.59
C LEU A 170 -1.29 0.19 22.72
N SER A 171 -1.05 1.45 22.38
CA SER A 171 -1.15 2.59 23.29
C SER A 171 -1.98 3.72 22.65
N SER A 172 -2.55 4.58 23.49
CA SER A 172 -3.25 5.80 23.04
C SER A 172 -2.28 6.97 22.91
N LEU A 173 -2.43 7.77 21.85
CA LEU A 173 -1.71 9.03 21.63
C LEU A 173 -2.13 10.13 22.62
N ASP A 174 -3.32 10.01 23.21
CA ASP A 174 -3.84 10.97 24.18
C ASP A 174 -3.41 10.67 25.61
N ASN A 175 -2.80 9.51 25.84
CA ASN A 175 -2.12 9.21 27.08
C ASN A 175 -1.09 10.32 27.40
N ARG A 176 -1.11 10.82 28.64
CA ARG A 176 -0.26 11.94 29.09
C ARG A 176 1.21 11.78 28.71
N TYR A 177 1.76 10.57 28.83
CA TYR A 177 3.15 10.30 28.48
C TYR A 177 3.38 10.44 26.97
N TRP A 178 2.60 9.77 26.14
CA TRP A 178 2.79 9.80 24.68
C TRP A 178 2.48 11.17 24.09
N ARG A 179 1.47 11.86 24.63
CA ARG A 179 1.13 13.23 24.23
C ARG A 179 2.28 14.20 24.51
N ARG A 180 2.93 14.09 25.68
CA ARG A 180 4.06 14.96 26.06
C ARG A 180 5.30 14.74 25.19
N HIS A 181 5.53 13.51 24.73
CA HIS A 181 6.75 13.15 24.00
C HIS A 181 6.53 13.01 22.49
N TYR A 182 5.34 13.30 21.98
CA TYR A 182 5.06 13.27 20.54
C TYR A 182 5.99 14.24 19.82
N TRP A 183 6.60 13.79 18.72
CA TRP A 183 7.54 14.60 17.96
C TRP A 183 7.02 14.90 16.55
N GLN A 184 6.79 13.88 15.72
CA GLN A 184 6.31 14.05 14.35
C GLN A 184 5.66 12.77 13.85
N ALA A 185 5.03 12.83 12.68
CA ALA A 185 4.57 11.66 11.96
C ALA A 185 5.04 11.66 10.50
N ARG A 186 5.14 10.47 9.93
CA ARG A 186 5.50 10.24 8.54
C ARG A 186 4.55 9.26 7.89
N ARG A 187 4.29 9.44 6.59
CA ARG A 187 3.58 8.50 5.74
C ARG A 187 4.55 7.89 4.76
N PRO A 188 5.10 6.69 5.03
CA PRO A 188 6.06 6.05 4.15
C PRO A 188 5.50 5.76 2.76
N LEU A 189 4.20 5.48 2.70
CA LEU A 189 3.48 5.21 1.47
C LEU A 189 2.00 5.58 1.63
N ASP A 190 1.38 6.12 0.58
CA ASP A 190 -0.03 6.48 0.61
C ASP A 190 -0.95 5.27 0.92
N THR A 191 -2.06 5.53 1.60
CA THR A 191 -3.04 4.52 2.04
C THR A 191 -3.52 3.64 0.89
N VAL A 192 -3.81 4.21 -0.28
CA VAL A 192 -4.27 3.43 -1.45
C VAL A 192 -3.16 2.47 -1.90
N HIS A 193 -1.93 2.95 -1.92
CA HIS A 193 -0.77 2.15 -2.34
C HIS A 193 -0.42 1.06 -1.31
N LEU A 194 -0.48 1.36 0.00
CA LEU A 194 -0.31 0.35 1.05
C LEU A 194 -1.34 -0.77 0.90
N ALA A 195 -2.60 -0.41 0.69
CA ALA A 195 -3.66 -1.39 0.58
C ALA A 195 -3.56 -2.26 -0.68
N ARG A 196 -3.05 -1.73 -1.80
CA ARG A 196 -2.73 -2.54 -2.99
C ARG A 196 -1.60 -3.55 -2.77
N ARG A 197 -0.71 -3.27 -1.81
CA ARG A 197 0.41 -4.16 -1.46
C ARG A 197 0.10 -5.12 -0.33
N LEU A 198 -1.11 -5.08 0.23
CA LEU A 198 -1.52 -6.00 1.28
C LEU A 198 -1.34 -7.44 0.84
N ASP A 199 -0.70 -8.24 1.70
CA ASP A 199 -0.67 -9.68 1.47
C ASP A 199 -2.08 -10.27 1.63
N ALA A 200 -2.65 -10.75 0.52
CA ALA A 200 -3.96 -11.38 0.45
C ALA A 200 -4.12 -12.54 1.46
N ARG A 201 -3.02 -13.22 1.82
CA ARG A 201 -3.03 -14.29 2.82
C ARG A 201 -3.42 -13.81 4.22
N LEU A 202 -3.16 -12.55 4.56
CA LEU A 202 -3.53 -11.97 5.86
C LEU A 202 -5.02 -11.63 5.94
N LEU A 203 -5.68 -11.42 4.80
CA LEU A 203 -7.12 -11.17 4.74
C LEU A 203 -7.92 -12.48 4.87
N ALA A 204 -7.41 -13.58 4.31
CA ALA A 204 -8.06 -14.90 4.35
C ALA A 204 -8.01 -15.58 5.73
N ARG A 205 -7.07 -15.20 6.61
CA ARG A 205 -6.94 -15.76 7.97
C ARG A 205 -7.71 -14.99 9.05
N GLY A 206 -8.40 -13.92 8.65
CA GLY A 206 -9.11 -13.01 9.56
C GLY A 206 -10.60 -13.31 9.74
N GLU A 207 -11.08 -14.42 9.17
CA GLU A 207 -12.45 -14.92 9.34
C GLU A 207 -12.36 -16.25 10.10
N GLY A 208 -12.59 -16.17 11.41
CA GLY A 208 -12.47 -17.27 12.37
C GLY A 208 -12.72 -16.76 13.76
#